data_AF-A0A520PS93-F1
#
_entry.id   AF-A0A520PS93-F1
#
_cell.length_a   1.000
_cell.length_b   1.000
_cell.length_c   1.000
_cell.angle_alpha   90.00
_cell.angle_beta   90.00
_cell.angle_gamma   90.00
#
_symmetry.space_group_name_H-M   'P 1'
#
loop_
_entity.id
_entity.type
_entity.pdbx_description
1 polymer ?
#
loop_
_entity_poly.entity_id
_entity_poly.type
_entity_poly.pdbx_seq_one_letter_code
_entity_poly.pdbx_strand_id
1 'polypeptide(L)'
;MAVIRGRLGERLAWAALALSLTAAATLGVQRGARGQSRPPAAATDVPRLPSPVIYPPERIALRMDHALPAHAELRCVRCHRGAGLSERVEDHLIPREDSCQPCHAEDLDREAPDRATRCATCHVGFGERDEQLVPASEFPTARLRFSHRTHVENGMRCLTCHEGVGQVGVATRANLPTMRQCFECHGPPGFAAEASAPAQCETCHLTRPDGMLRTRFPEGELNPPDWLFSARHDHEWLVRHRWVGADQGSLCAECHQESDCVDCHDGRVRPRRVHPGDYLTTHVAQARRDQPRCTSCHETSRFCTECHSRLGLSTMAAPAVRATSRYHPPNAVWVRGPVLHGLEARRAMNACASCHAERDCVQCHGALGIGAGVSPHPPGFAASCLGALSGNARACRTCHGDLEALRMRCGG
;
A
#
# COMPACT_ATOMS: atom_id res chain seq x y z
N MET A 1 76.48 -1.04 -18.05
CA MET A 1 76.16 0.40 -18.05
C MET A 1 75.33 0.62 -16.78
N ALA A 2 75.90 0.98 -15.61
CA ALA A 2 76.43 2.30 -15.20
C ALA A 2 75.37 3.41 -15.41
N VAL A 3 74.90 4.20 -14.43
CA VAL A 3 75.48 4.84 -13.20
C VAL A 3 74.56 4.56 -11.98
N ILE A 4 74.93 4.44 -10.68
CA ILE A 4 76.11 4.69 -9.80
C ILE A 4 76.18 6.07 -9.06
N ARG A 5 75.42 6.24 -7.96
CA ARG A 5 75.69 7.05 -6.71
C ARG A 5 74.45 6.93 -5.79
N GLY A 6 74.47 6.66 -4.47
CA GLY A 6 75.43 6.94 -3.39
C GLY A 6 74.81 8.02 -2.47
N ARG A 7 74.73 7.92 -1.12
CA ARG A 7 75.54 7.21 -0.11
C ARG A 7 74.75 6.87 1.19
N LEU A 8 75.34 5.93 1.95
CA LEU A 8 75.58 5.85 3.43
C LEU A 8 75.07 7.03 4.28
N GLY A 9 74.64 6.90 5.56
CA GLY A 9 74.72 5.89 6.64
C GLY A 9 73.99 6.52 7.87
N GLU A 10 73.98 6.05 9.12
CA GLU A 10 74.68 4.99 9.85
C GLU A 10 73.84 4.48 11.06
N ARG A 11 73.99 3.19 11.39
CA ARG A 11 74.27 2.61 12.74
C ARG A 11 73.38 2.82 13.99
N LEU A 12 72.97 1.64 14.52
CA LEU A 12 73.08 1.15 15.91
C LEU A 12 72.14 1.66 17.04
N ALA A 13 71.44 0.67 17.63
CA ALA A 13 71.14 0.42 19.05
C ALA A 13 70.51 1.57 19.91
N TRP A 14 69.46 1.34 20.71
CA TRP A 14 69.40 0.40 21.83
C TRP A 14 67.94 0.08 22.22
N ALA A 15 67.73 -0.97 23.01
CA ALA A 15 66.42 -1.35 23.55
C ALA A 15 66.11 -0.64 24.89
N ALA A 16 64.83 -0.35 25.16
CA ALA A 16 64.22 -0.48 26.48
C ALA A 16 62.68 -0.36 26.43
N LEU A 17 62.00 -1.16 27.24
CA LEU A 17 60.60 -0.93 27.64
C LEU A 17 60.49 0.34 28.50
N ALA A 18 59.38 1.07 28.37
CA ALA A 18 58.55 1.44 29.52
C ALA A 18 57.18 1.97 29.07
N LEU A 19 56.12 1.55 29.75
CA LEU A 19 54.77 2.10 29.61
C LEU A 19 54.73 3.57 30.07
N SER A 20 53.92 4.39 29.41
CA SER A 20 53.35 5.60 30.00
C SER A 20 51.97 5.85 29.38
N LEU A 21 50.91 5.47 30.10
CA LEU A 21 49.56 5.89 29.74
C LEU A 21 49.44 7.39 30.01
N THR A 22 49.14 8.17 28.98
CA THR A 22 48.52 9.49 29.14
C THR A 22 47.32 9.58 28.21
N ALA A 23 46.12 9.65 28.79
CA ALA A 23 44.89 9.81 28.05
C ALA A 23 44.76 11.25 27.53
N ALA A 24 44.75 11.41 26.20
CA ALA A 24 44.40 12.66 25.55
C ALA A 24 43.11 12.44 24.73
N ALA A 25 41.99 12.92 25.25
CA ALA A 25 40.71 12.86 24.55
C ALA A 25 40.75 13.79 23.33
N THR A 26 40.65 13.22 22.12
CA THR A 26 40.47 13.97 20.88
C THR A 26 39.05 13.75 20.34
N LEU A 27 38.39 14.84 19.94
CA LEU A 27 37.03 14.80 19.43
C LEU A 27 36.98 14.13 18.04
N GLY A 28 36.66 12.84 18.02
CA GLY A 28 36.31 12.12 16.81
C GLY A 28 34.90 12.49 16.34
N VAL A 29 34.81 13.40 15.35
CA VAL A 29 33.55 13.67 14.63
C VAL A 29 33.06 12.36 13.99
N GLN A 30 31.98 11.80 14.52
CA GLN A 30 31.33 10.65 13.90
C GLN A 30 30.68 11.09 12.59
N ARG A 31 31.37 10.87 11.46
CA ARG A 31 30.71 10.77 10.16
C ARG A 31 29.74 9.60 10.24
N GLY A 32 28.45 9.90 10.34
CA GLY A 32 27.40 8.91 10.36
C GLY A 32 27.56 7.97 9.16
N ALA A 33 27.77 6.68 9.44
CA ALA A 33 27.74 5.67 8.41
C ALA A 33 26.35 5.72 7.77
N ARG A 34 26.30 6.03 6.47
CA ARG A 34 25.07 5.87 5.68
C ARG A 34 24.64 4.42 5.85
N GLY A 35 23.54 4.19 6.55
CA GLY A 35 22.98 2.88 6.73
C GLY A 35 22.67 2.30 5.35
N GLN A 36 23.49 1.36 4.89
CA GLN A 36 23.17 0.56 3.73
C GLN A 36 21.95 -0.26 4.14
N SER A 37 20.78 0.16 3.69
CA SER A 37 19.53 -0.56 3.89
C SER A 37 19.69 -1.93 3.25
N ARG A 38 19.99 -2.94 4.07
CA ARG A 38 20.05 -4.33 3.65
C ARG A 38 18.72 -4.63 2.95
N PRO A 39 18.70 -5.13 1.70
CA PRO A 39 17.44 -5.41 1.01
C PRO A 39 16.59 -6.31 1.92
N PRO A 40 15.26 -6.06 2.00
CA PRO A 40 14.41 -6.84 2.87
C PRO A 40 14.55 -8.32 2.51
N ALA A 41 14.75 -9.16 3.54
CA ALA A 41 14.81 -10.60 3.36
C ALA A 41 13.54 -11.06 2.62
N ALA A 42 13.68 -12.03 1.71
CA ALA A 42 12.62 -12.46 0.81
C ALA A 42 11.30 -12.66 1.56
N ALA A 43 10.29 -11.86 1.19
CA ALA A 43 8.95 -12.03 1.72
C ALA A 43 8.47 -13.45 1.39
N THR A 44 8.07 -14.17 2.45
CA THR A 44 7.62 -15.57 2.48
C THR A 44 6.94 -16.04 1.20
N ASP A 45 7.37 -17.21 0.69
CA ASP A 45 6.89 -17.82 -0.54
C ASP A 45 5.41 -18.22 -0.48
N VAL A 46 4.53 -17.24 -0.68
CA VAL A 46 3.27 -17.46 -1.36
C VAL A 46 3.62 -17.61 -2.85
N PRO A 47 3.32 -18.75 -3.49
CA PRO A 47 3.50 -18.92 -4.93
C PRO A 47 2.79 -17.78 -5.64
N ARG A 48 3.54 -16.97 -6.39
CA ARG A 48 3.03 -15.76 -7.05
C ARG A 48 2.26 -16.19 -8.29
N LEU A 49 1.08 -16.78 -8.09
CA LEU A 49 0.19 -17.18 -9.18
C LEU A 49 0.00 -16.01 -10.15
N PRO A 50 0.06 -16.24 -11.47
CA PRO A 50 -0.11 -15.17 -12.45
C PRO A 50 -1.42 -14.43 -12.26
N SER A 51 -1.44 -13.12 -12.55
CA SER A 51 -2.60 -12.27 -12.26
C SER A 51 -3.86 -12.77 -12.98
N PRO A 52 -5.00 -12.98 -12.28
CA PRO A 52 -6.26 -13.40 -12.90
C PRO A 52 -6.91 -12.30 -13.75
N VAL A 53 -6.39 -11.08 -13.69
CA VAL A 53 -6.78 -9.96 -14.58
C VAL A 53 -5.97 -10.00 -15.87
N ILE A 54 -4.69 -10.42 -15.80
CA ILE A 54 -3.82 -10.51 -16.97
C ILE A 54 -4.05 -11.82 -17.73
N TYR A 55 -4.28 -12.91 -17.02
CA TYR A 55 -4.70 -14.20 -17.57
C TYR A 55 -6.07 -14.52 -16.99
N PRO A 56 -7.17 -14.28 -17.72
CA PRO A 56 -8.51 -14.51 -17.20
C PRO A 56 -8.75 -15.97 -16.80
N PRO A 57 -9.75 -16.27 -15.96
CA PRO A 57 -10.10 -17.64 -15.60
C PRO A 57 -10.39 -18.51 -16.82
N GLU A 58 -9.69 -19.63 -16.92
CA GLU A 58 -9.85 -20.64 -17.97
C GLU A 58 -10.79 -21.76 -17.52
N ARG A 59 -11.34 -22.50 -18.48
CA ARG A 59 -12.02 -23.78 -18.24
C ARG A 59 -11.35 -24.84 -19.09
N ILE A 60 -10.76 -25.85 -18.47
CA ILE A 60 -10.15 -26.97 -19.20
C ILE A 60 -11.09 -28.16 -19.13
N ALA A 61 -11.58 -28.59 -20.29
CA ALA A 61 -12.48 -29.72 -20.46
C ALA A 61 -11.81 -30.87 -21.23
N LEU A 62 -10.47 -30.94 -21.16
CA LEU A 62 -9.62 -31.94 -21.80
C LEU A 62 -8.71 -32.60 -20.76
N ARG A 63 -8.55 -33.92 -20.86
CA ARG A 63 -7.48 -34.66 -20.18
C ARG A 63 -6.20 -34.53 -21.02
N MET A 64 -5.19 -33.91 -20.41
CA MET A 64 -3.82 -33.86 -20.90
C MET A 64 -2.93 -33.90 -19.67
N ASP A 65 -1.83 -34.65 -19.74
CA ASP A 65 -0.90 -34.81 -18.63
C ASP A 65 0.52 -34.58 -19.15
N HIS A 66 1.19 -33.51 -18.70
CA HIS A 66 2.54 -33.17 -19.13
C HIS A 66 3.63 -33.92 -18.33
N ALA A 67 3.28 -34.52 -17.19
CA ALA A 67 4.15 -35.32 -16.35
C ALA A 67 4.22 -36.80 -16.80
N LEU A 68 3.31 -37.26 -17.66
CA LEU A 68 3.45 -38.54 -18.34
C LEU A 68 4.81 -38.61 -19.07
N PRO A 69 5.65 -39.64 -18.84
CA PRO A 69 6.99 -39.73 -19.43
C PRO A 69 6.99 -39.59 -20.97
N ALA A 70 6.04 -40.24 -21.64
CA ALA A 70 5.87 -40.18 -23.09
C ALA A 70 5.53 -38.78 -23.62
N HIS A 71 4.98 -37.89 -22.79
CA HIS A 71 4.72 -36.48 -23.15
C HIS A 71 5.88 -35.57 -22.74
N ALA A 72 6.50 -35.80 -21.58
CA ALA A 72 7.63 -35.03 -21.07
C ALA A 72 8.87 -35.10 -21.97
N GLU A 73 9.06 -36.20 -22.70
CA GLU A 73 10.14 -36.37 -23.68
C GLU A 73 9.90 -35.64 -25.03
N LEU A 74 8.66 -35.19 -25.30
CA LEU A 74 8.33 -34.51 -26.55
C LEU A 74 8.78 -33.04 -26.55
N ARG A 75 9.20 -32.56 -27.73
CA ARG A 75 9.40 -31.12 -27.95
C ARG A 75 8.04 -30.41 -27.84
N CYS A 76 7.92 -29.39 -27.00
CA CYS A 76 6.64 -28.69 -26.73
C CYS A 76 5.87 -28.28 -28.00
N VAL A 77 6.60 -27.81 -29.02
CA VAL A 77 6.04 -27.39 -30.34
C VAL A 77 5.43 -28.53 -31.17
N ARG A 78 5.57 -29.80 -30.75
CA ARG A 78 4.87 -30.95 -31.35
C ARG A 78 3.36 -30.84 -31.15
N CYS A 79 2.94 -30.37 -29.96
CA CYS A 79 1.54 -30.16 -29.62
C CYS A 79 1.16 -28.68 -29.70
N HIS A 80 2.03 -27.79 -29.20
CA HIS A 80 1.89 -26.33 -29.31
C HIS A 80 2.37 -25.83 -30.67
N ARG A 81 1.74 -26.29 -31.75
CA ARG A 81 2.13 -25.98 -33.12
C ARG A 81 2.09 -24.46 -33.36
N GLY A 82 3.15 -23.92 -33.95
CA GLY A 82 3.27 -22.49 -34.23
C GLY A 82 3.68 -21.62 -33.05
N ALA A 83 3.81 -22.16 -31.82
CA ALA A 83 4.14 -21.36 -30.64
C ALA A 83 5.46 -20.57 -30.81
N GLY A 84 6.52 -21.18 -31.34
CA GLY A 84 7.78 -20.48 -31.61
C GLY A 84 7.75 -19.43 -32.73
N LEU A 85 6.61 -19.27 -33.42
CA LEU A 85 6.41 -18.32 -34.53
C LEU A 85 5.32 -17.27 -34.23
N SER A 86 4.65 -17.39 -33.08
CA SER A 86 3.55 -16.48 -32.69
C SER A 86 4.07 -15.10 -32.32
N GLU A 87 3.41 -14.06 -32.83
CA GLU A 87 3.76 -12.66 -32.63
C GLU A 87 2.77 -11.91 -31.72
N ARG A 88 1.68 -12.57 -31.30
CA ARG A 88 0.58 -11.95 -30.55
C ARG A 88 -0.15 -12.94 -29.65
N VAL A 89 -0.85 -12.44 -28.63
CA VAL A 89 -1.57 -13.26 -27.63
C VAL A 89 -2.90 -13.83 -28.11
N GLU A 90 -3.42 -13.33 -29.23
CA GLU A 90 -4.64 -13.84 -29.88
C GLU A 90 -4.42 -15.16 -30.63
N ASP A 91 -3.17 -15.56 -30.86
CA ASP A 91 -2.84 -16.80 -31.57
C ASP A 91 -3.26 -18.03 -30.74
N HIS A 92 -4.03 -18.94 -31.34
CA HIS A 92 -4.51 -20.14 -30.65
C HIS A 92 -3.40 -21.22 -30.61
N LEU A 93 -2.56 -21.17 -29.57
CA LEU A 93 -1.40 -22.05 -29.37
C LEU A 93 -1.65 -23.27 -28.48
N ILE A 94 -2.88 -23.44 -27.97
CA ILE A 94 -3.29 -24.65 -27.27
C ILE A 94 -3.48 -25.80 -28.28
N PRO A 95 -3.04 -27.04 -27.97
CA PRO A 95 -3.17 -28.16 -28.89
C PRO A 95 -4.63 -28.44 -29.25
N ARG A 96 -4.87 -28.80 -30.51
CA ARG A 96 -6.16 -29.28 -31.01
C ARG A 96 -6.11 -30.79 -31.20
N GLU A 97 -7.24 -31.42 -31.51
CA GLU A 97 -7.34 -32.87 -31.69
C GLU A 97 -6.31 -33.42 -32.72
N ASP A 98 -6.04 -32.65 -33.79
CA ASP A 98 -5.04 -32.96 -34.83
C ASP A 98 -3.60 -33.09 -34.31
N SER A 99 -3.34 -32.60 -33.10
CA SER A 99 -2.04 -32.68 -32.42
C SER A 99 -1.90 -33.99 -31.64
N CYS A 100 -3.03 -34.60 -31.25
CA CYS A 100 -3.11 -35.84 -30.46
C CYS A 100 -3.29 -37.07 -31.36
N GLN A 101 -4.11 -36.96 -32.41
CA GLN A 101 -4.42 -38.06 -33.33
C GLN A 101 -3.19 -38.81 -33.88
N PRO A 102 -2.07 -38.17 -34.26
CA PRO A 102 -0.91 -38.88 -34.82
C PRO A 102 -0.17 -39.84 -33.87
N CYS A 103 -0.59 -39.91 -32.59
CA CYS A 103 -0.08 -40.87 -31.61
C CYS A 103 -1.21 -41.68 -30.95
N HIS A 104 -2.39 -41.09 -30.73
CA HIS A 104 -3.49 -41.74 -30.00
C HIS A 104 -4.58 -42.37 -30.89
N ALA A 105 -4.58 -42.18 -32.21
CA ALA A 105 -5.65 -42.69 -33.07
C ALA A 105 -5.78 -44.22 -33.01
N GLU A 106 -4.66 -44.95 -33.11
CA GLU A 106 -4.65 -46.43 -33.08
C GLU A 106 -5.12 -46.98 -31.72
N ASP A 107 -4.71 -46.33 -30.62
CA ASP A 107 -5.17 -46.70 -29.27
C ASP A 107 -6.66 -46.41 -29.07
N LEU A 108 -7.17 -45.29 -29.57
CA LEU A 108 -8.60 -44.96 -29.53
C LEU A 108 -9.43 -45.91 -30.41
N ASP A 109 -8.94 -46.33 -31.57
CA ASP A 109 -9.60 -47.32 -32.41
C ASP A 109 -9.68 -48.70 -31.75
N ARG A 110 -8.69 -49.05 -30.91
CA ARG A 110 -8.58 -50.31 -30.19
C ARG A 110 -9.35 -50.34 -28.86
N GLU A 111 -9.29 -49.26 -28.09
CA GLU A 111 -9.81 -49.20 -26.70
C GLU A 111 -11.14 -48.45 -26.59
N ALA A 112 -11.45 -47.56 -27.54
CA ALA A 112 -12.65 -46.72 -27.54
C ALA A 112 -13.29 -46.64 -28.96
N PRO A 113 -13.75 -47.78 -29.51
CA PRO A 113 -14.25 -47.85 -30.88
C PRO A 113 -15.57 -47.08 -31.08
N ASP A 114 -16.40 -46.96 -30.05
CA ASP A 114 -17.63 -46.18 -30.10
C ASP A 114 -17.39 -44.69 -29.81
N ARG A 115 -18.27 -43.83 -30.33
CA ARG A 115 -18.17 -42.36 -30.16
C ARG A 115 -18.23 -41.94 -28.68
N ALA A 116 -19.05 -42.59 -27.86
CA ALA A 116 -19.30 -42.15 -26.50
C ALA A 116 -18.05 -42.32 -25.65
N THR A 117 -17.48 -43.52 -25.65
CA THR A 117 -16.20 -43.82 -24.99
C THR A 117 -15.07 -42.97 -25.57
N ARG A 118 -14.97 -42.85 -26.91
CA ARG A 118 -13.87 -42.11 -27.57
C ARG A 118 -13.81 -40.65 -27.14
N CYS A 119 -14.93 -39.94 -27.23
CA CYS A 119 -15.01 -38.55 -26.82
C CYS A 119 -14.81 -38.42 -25.30
N ALA A 120 -15.35 -39.35 -24.50
CA ALA A 120 -15.17 -39.38 -23.05
C ALA A 120 -13.74 -39.69 -22.59
N THR A 121 -12.86 -40.29 -23.41
CA THR A 121 -11.44 -40.48 -23.08
C THR A 121 -10.70 -39.14 -22.97
N CYS A 122 -10.87 -38.27 -23.96
CA CYS A 122 -10.20 -36.97 -23.97
C CYS A 122 -11.02 -35.87 -23.27
N HIS A 123 -12.33 -35.79 -23.49
CA HIS A 123 -13.15 -34.69 -22.98
C HIS A 123 -13.73 -35.00 -21.59
N VAL A 124 -13.46 -34.12 -20.62
CA VAL A 124 -13.97 -34.22 -19.26
C VAL A 124 -15.43 -33.76 -19.24
N GLY A 125 -16.32 -34.58 -18.69
CA GLY A 125 -17.76 -34.30 -18.61
C GLY A 125 -18.56 -34.58 -19.89
N PHE A 126 -17.96 -35.23 -20.90
CA PHE A 126 -18.68 -35.65 -22.09
C PHE A 126 -19.74 -36.72 -21.75
N GLY A 127 -20.94 -36.62 -22.32
CA GLY A 127 -22.05 -37.54 -22.07
C GLY A 127 -22.78 -37.35 -20.74
N GLU A 128 -22.28 -36.54 -19.79
CA GLU A 128 -22.94 -36.32 -18.48
C GLU A 128 -24.27 -35.54 -18.57
N ARG A 129 -24.48 -34.77 -19.64
CA ARG A 129 -25.67 -33.93 -19.86
C ARG A 129 -26.28 -34.09 -21.24
N ASP A 130 -25.43 -34.29 -22.24
CA ASP A 130 -25.76 -34.43 -23.65
C ASP A 130 -24.62 -35.24 -24.31
N GLU A 131 -24.99 -36.31 -25.03
CA GLU A 131 -24.07 -37.21 -25.74
C GLU A 131 -23.64 -36.68 -27.12
N GLN A 132 -24.23 -35.55 -27.55
CA GLN A 132 -23.88 -34.87 -28.81
C GLN A 132 -22.93 -33.70 -28.57
N LEU A 133 -23.05 -33.03 -27.41
CA LEU A 133 -22.27 -31.85 -27.05
C LEU A 133 -20.89 -32.23 -26.52
N VAL A 134 -19.83 -31.86 -27.25
CA VAL A 134 -18.45 -32.00 -26.79
C VAL A 134 -18.09 -30.83 -25.85
N PRO A 135 -17.70 -31.07 -24.58
CA PRO A 135 -17.21 -30.02 -23.69
C PRO A 135 -15.99 -29.30 -24.26
N ALA A 136 -16.18 -28.02 -24.59
CA ALA A 136 -15.11 -27.15 -25.05
C ALA A 136 -14.27 -26.65 -23.88
N SER A 137 -12.95 -26.68 -24.05
CA SER A 137 -12.03 -25.89 -23.22
C SER A 137 -12.06 -24.42 -23.66
N GLU A 138 -12.03 -23.50 -22.71
CA GLU A 138 -11.98 -22.05 -22.92
C GLU A 138 -10.70 -21.47 -22.32
N PHE A 139 -9.90 -20.84 -23.18
CA PHE A 139 -8.67 -20.13 -22.83
C PHE A 139 -8.81 -18.68 -23.28
N PRO A 140 -9.29 -17.77 -22.41
CA PRO A 140 -9.47 -16.37 -22.80
C PRO A 140 -8.12 -15.69 -23.10
N THR A 141 -8.11 -14.81 -24.10
CA THR A 141 -6.93 -14.05 -24.50
C THR A 141 -6.35 -13.24 -23.33
N ALA A 142 -5.04 -13.37 -23.11
CA ALA A 142 -4.32 -12.62 -22.08
C ALA A 142 -4.41 -11.10 -22.33
N ARG A 143 -4.47 -10.31 -21.26
CA ARG A 143 -4.59 -8.84 -21.31
C ARG A 143 -3.23 -8.14 -21.43
N LEU A 144 -2.37 -8.65 -22.30
CA LEU A 144 -0.98 -8.21 -22.47
C LEU A 144 -0.55 -8.30 -23.94
N ARG A 145 0.51 -7.57 -24.29
CA ARG A 145 1.22 -7.66 -25.58
C ARG A 145 2.41 -8.61 -25.40
N PHE A 146 2.51 -9.63 -26.23
CA PHE A 146 3.64 -10.57 -26.20
C PHE A 146 3.80 -11.31 -27.53
N SER A 147 5.06 -11.55 -27.89
CA SER A 147 5.49 -12.26 -29.10
C SER A 147 6.40 -13.40 -28.67
N HIS A 148 5.95 -14.65 -28.81
CA HIS A 148 6.79 -15.83 -28.57
C HIS A 148 7.97 -15.84 -29.54
N ARG A 149 7.72 -15.50 -30.81
CA ARG A 149 8.71 -15.43 -31.89
C ARG A 149 9.92 -14.58 -31.48
N THR A 150 9.68 -13.37 -31.00
CA THR A 150 10.74 -12.44 -30.58
C THR A 150 11.60 -13.04 -29.46
N HIS A 151 10.99 -13.71 -28.48
CA HIS A 151 11.74 -14.33 -27.38
C HIS A 151 12.55 -15.55 -27.86
N VAL A 152 11.96 -16.41 -28.70
CA VAL A 152 12.62 -17.62 -29.24
C VAL A 152 13.76 -17.25 -30.21
N GLU A 153 13.59 -16.25 -31.06
CA GLU A 153 14.65 -15.73 -31.95
C GLU A 153 15.81 -15.10 -31.15
N ASN A 154 15.55 -14.58 -29.95
CA ASN A 154 16.57 -14.12 -28.99
C ASN A 154 17.07 -15.23 -28.04
N GLY A 155 16.82 -16.51 -28.35
CA GLY A 155 17.40 -17.65 -27.64
C GLY A 155 16.67 -18.11 -26.36
N MET A 156 15.52 -17.53 -26.03
CA MET A 156 14.74 -17.93 -24.86
C MET A 156 14.12 -19.32 -25.05
N ARG A 157 14.15 -20.14 -24.00
CA ARG A 157 13.59 -21.50 -23.99
C ARG A 157 12.20 -21.51 -23.36
N CYS A 158 11.30 -22.37 -23.83
CA CYS A 158 9.91 -22.44 -23.31
C CYS A 158 9.85 -22.59 -21.78
N LEU A 159 10.70 -23.47 -21.22
CA LEU A 159 10.77 -23.76 -19.78
C LEU A 159 11.40 -22.65 -18.94
N THR A 160 11.97 -21.60 -19.55
CA THR A 160 12.42 -20.39 -18.82
C THR A 160 11.22 -19.58 -18.34
N CYS A 161 10.08 -19.65 -19.02
CA CYS A 161 8.86 -18.92 -18.66
C CYS A 161 7.74 -19.87 -18.17
N HIS A 162 7.61 -21.04 -18.78
CA HIS A 162 6.67 -22.09 -18.38
C HIS A 162 7.33 -23.06 -17.38
N GLU A 163 7.75 -22.50 -16.25
CA GLU A 163 8.41 -23.24 -15.18
C GLU A 163 7.49 -24.36 -14.64
N GLY A 164 8.08 -25.54 -14.39
CA GLY A 164 7.36 -26.71 -13.85
C GLY A 164 6.31 -27.34 -14.76
N VAL A 165 6.06 -26.82 -15.98
CA VAL A 165 4.96 -27.32 -16.84
C VAL A 165 5.11 -28.79 -17.22
N GLY A 166 6.34 -29.30 -17.38
CA GLY A 166 6.63 -30.72 -17.64
C GLY A 166 6.52 -31.64 -16.42
N GLN A 167 6.00 -31.15 -15.29
CA GLN A 167 5.88 -31.90 -14.02
C GLN A 167 4.46 -31.83 -13.44
N VAL A 168 3.50 -31.28 -14.19
CA VAL A 168 2.08 -31.24 -13.82
C VAL A 168 1.26 -32.09 -14.79
N GLY A 169 0.08 -32.51 -14.36
CA GLY A 169 -0.89 -33.14 -15.26
C GLY A 169 -1.44 -32.13 -16.27
N VAL A 170 -2.67 -31.68 -16.02
CA VAL A 170 -3.23 -30.56 -16.77
C VAL A 170 -2.48 -29.29 -16.40
N ALA A 171 -1.75 -28.72 -17.36
CA ALA A 171 -1.16 -27.39 -17.22
C ALA A 171 -2.27 -26.34 -17.15
N THR A 172 -2.10 -25.35 -16.27
CA THR A 172 -3.09 -24.30 -16.02
C THR A 172 -2.44 -22.91 -16.08
N ARG A 173 -3.22 -21.86 -15.86
CA ARG A 173 -2.77 -20.50 -15.56
C ARG A 173 -1.66 -20.44 -14.49
N ALA A 174 -1.55 -21.41 -13.59
CA ALA A 174 -0.44 -21.48 -12.63
C ALA A 174 0.94 -21.69 -13.29
N ASN A 175 0.98 -22.23 -14.51
CA ASN A 175 2.19 -22.51 -15.31
C ASN A 175 2.47 -21.43 -16.38
N LEU A 176 1.80 -20.27 -16.30
CA LEU A 176 2.08 -19.11 -17.16
C LEU A 176 3.08 -18.16 -16.49
N PRO A 177 3.87 -17.39 -17.27
CA PRO A 177 4.87 -16.51 -16.69
C PRO A 177 4.24 -15.35 -15.90
N THR A 178 4.88 -15.03 -14.79
CA THR A 178 4.57 -13.89 -13.94
C THR A 178 5.30 -12.64 -14.44
N MET A 179 4.75 -11.46 -14.16
CA MET A 179 5.44 -10.17 -14.40
C MET A 179 6.81 -10.11 -13.70
N ARG A 180 7.02 -10.86 -12.61
CA ARG A 180 8.32 -10.94 -11.93
C ARG A 180 9.36 -11.66 -12.80
N GLN A 181 9.01 -12.82 -13.37
CA GLN A 181 9.89 -13.54 -14.28
C GLN A 181 10.22 -12.71 -15.53
N CYS A 182 9.26 -11.95 -16.07
CA CYS A 182 9.54 -10.98 -17.15
C CYS A 182 10.61 -9.95 -16.72
N PHE A 183 10.53 -9.45 -15.49
CA PHE A 183 11.44 -8.44 -14.93
C PHE A 183 12.85 -8.97 -14.59
N GLU A 184 13.12 -10.27 -14.72
CA GLU A 184 14.48 -10.81 -14.61
C GLU A 184 15.36 -10.40 -15.80
N CYS A 185 14.75 -10.07 -16.95
CA CYS A 185 15.41 -9.52 -18.15
C CYS A 185 14.92 -8.12 -18.54
N HIS A 186 13.61 -7.83 -18.35
CA HIS A 186 12.99 -6.53 -18.66
C HIS A 186 13.01 -5.54 -17.48
N GLY A 187 13.58 -5.92 -16.33
CA GLY A 187 13.66 -5.03 -15.17
C GLY A 187 14.76 -3.97 -15.32
N PRO A 188 14.63 -2.80 -14.67
CA PRO A 188 15.76 -1.88 -14.56
C PRO A 188 16.88 -2.49 -13.68
N PRO A 189 18.11 -1.96 -13.74
CA PRO A 189 19.23 -2.44 -12.93
C PRO A 189 18.88 -2.55 -11.44
N GLY A 190 19.04 -3.75 -10.89
CA GLY A 190 18.62 -4.08 -9.51
C GLY A 190 17.35 -4.93 -9.42
N PHE A 191 16.56 -5.02 -10.49
CA PHE A 191 15.58 -6.10 -10.71
C PHE A 191 16.15 -7.16 -11.66
N ALA A 192 16.65 -6.73 -12.81
CA ALA A 192 17.41 -7.58 -13.72
C ALA A 192 18.91 -7.55 -13.34
N ALA A 193 19.62 -8.65 -13.61
CA ALA A 193 21.08 -8.71 -13.49
C ALA A 193 21.76 -7.89 -14.61
N GLU A 194 21.16 -7.89 -15.80
CA GLU A 194 21.51 -7.07 -16.95
C GLU A 194 20.21 -6.66 -17.65
N ALA A 195 20.04 -5.37 -17.93
CA ALA A 195 18.84 -4.85 -18.60
C ALA A 195 18.93 -5.15 -20.11
N SER A 196 18.47 -6.32 -20.50
CA SER A 196 18.63 -6.87 -21.87
C SER A 196 17.42 -6.65 -22.77
N ALA A 197 16.31 -6.14 -22.25
CA ALA A 197 15.06 -5.96 -23.00
C ALA A 197 14.29 -4.68 -22.59
N PRO A 198 13.36 -4.18 -23.43
CA PRO A 198 12.59 -2.96 -23.15
C PRO A 198 11.71 -3.10 -21.89
N ALA A 199 11.80 -2.11 -20.99
CA ALA A 199 11.18 -2.12 -19.66
C ALA A 199 9.90 -1.26 -19.56
N GLN A 200 9.56 -0.50 -20.61
CA GLN A 200 8.46 0.46 -20.58
C GLN A 200 7.12 -0.29 -20.50
N CYS A 201 6.22 0.15 -19.62
CA CYS A 201 5.08 -0.67 -19.20
C CYS A 201 4.11 -0.97 -20.36
N GLU A 202 3.93 -0.03 -21.29
CA GLU A 202 3.13 -0.13 -22.51
C GLU A 202 3.66 -1.14 -23.54
N THR A 203 4.93 -1.57 -23.40
CA THR A 203 5.51 -2.67 -24.20
C THR A 203 4.73 -3.96 -23.98
N CYS A 204 4.30 -4.20 -22.73
CA CYS A 204 3.63 -5.43 -22.31
C CYS A 204 2.16 -5.20 -21.92
N HIS A 205 1.80 -4.04 -21.39
CA HIS A 205 0.43 -3.75 -20.98
C HIS A 205 -0.39 -3.10 -22.10
N LEU A 206 -1.69 -3.41 -22.11
CA LEU A 206 -2.64 -2.75 -22.99
C LEU A 206 -2.84 -1.29 -22.54
N THR A 207 -2.88 -0.38 -23.50
CA THR A 207 -3.04 1.06 -23.26
C THR A 207 -4.45 1.57 -23.62
N ARG A 208 -4.79 2.73 -23.07
CA ARG A 208 -5.99 3.50 -23.38
C ARG A 208 -5.68 4.56 -24.47
N PRO A 209 -6.69 5.18 -25.12
CA PRO A 209 -6.46 6.16 -26.18
C PRO A 209 -5.66 7.40 -25.76
N ASP A 210 -5.63 7.72 -24.46
CA ASP A 210 -4.80 8.76 -23.85
C ASP A 210 -3.38 8.30 -23.49
N GLY A 211 -2.92 7.17 -24.05
CA GLY A 211 -1.55 6.64 -23.92
C GLY A 211 -1.28 5.84 -22.65
N MET A 212 -2.04 6.11 -21.59
CA MET A 212 -1.89 5.49 -20.27
C MET A 212 -2.24 4.00 -20.25
N LEU A 213 -1.76 3.26 -19.24
CA LEU A 213 -2.14 1.87 -19.08
C LEU A 213 -3.65 1.69 -18.85
N ARG A 214 -4.20 0.63 -19.44
CA ARG A 214 -5.55 0.15 -19.15
C ARG A 214 -5.51 -0.68 -17.88
N THR A 215 -6.08 -0.15 -16.81
CA THR A 215 -6.19 -0.83 -15.51
C THR A 215 -7.49 -1.61 -15.36
N ARG A 216 -8.60 -1.14 -15.96
CA ARG A 216 -9.93 -1.78 -15.82
C ARG A 216 -10.22 -2.87 -16.86
N PHE A 217 -10.58 -4.05 -16.36
CA PHE A 217 -11.01 -5.22 -17.13
C PHE A 217 -12.27 -5.87 -16.53
N PRO A 218 -12.99 -6.74 -17.27
CA PRO A 218 -14.15 -7.47 -16.74
C PRO A 218 -13.85 -8.31 -15.50
N GLU A 219 -12.63 -8.84 -15.39
CA GLU A 219 -12.16 -9.69 -14.31
C GLU A 219 -11.77 -8.89 -13.05
N GLY A 220 -11.56 -7.57 -13.17
CA GLY A 220 -11.20 -6.68 -12.07
C GLY A 220 -10.33 -5.49 -12.48
N GLU A 221 -9.85 -4.77 -11.48
CA GLU A 221 -8.84 -3.72 -11.64
C GLU A 221 -7.43 -4.31 -11.53
N LEU A 222 -6.56 -3.93 -12.47
CA LEU A 222 -5.14 -4.26 -12.43
C LEU A 222 -4.48 -3.51 -11.26
N ASN A 223 -3.85 -4.26 -10.37
CA ASN A 223 -3.20 -3.72 -9.19
C ASN A 223 -1.69 -4.00 -9.27
N PRO A 224 -0.81 -2.98 -9.22
CA PRO A 224 0.64 -3.21 -9.23
C PRO A 224 1.06 -4.11 -8.06
N PRO A 225 2.07 -4.97 -8.23
CA PRO A 225 2.46 -5.92 -7.19
C PRO A 225 3.35 -5.27 -6.11
N ASP A 226 3.35 -5.81 -4.89
CA ASP A 226 4.10 -5.23 -3.74
C ASP A 226 5.60 -5.06 -4.00
N TRP A 227 6.17 -5.96 -4.80
CA TRP A 227 7.60 -5.93 -5.09
C TRP A 227 8.00 -4.83 -6.07
N LEU A 228 7.04 -4.23 -6.79
CA LEU A 228 7.26 -3.04 -7.59
C LEU A 228 7.16 -1.82 -6.68
N PHE A 229 8.23 -1.51 -5.95
CA PHE A 229 8.37 -0.35 -5.07
C PHE A 229 7.26 -0.17 -4.02
N SER A 230 6.61 -1.26 -3.57
CA SER A 230 5.43 -1.23 -2.69
C SER A 230 4.24 -0.45 -3.29
N ALA A 231 4.12 -0.34 -4.61
CA ALA A 231 3.10 0.45 -5.28
C ALA A 231 1.66 -0.15 -5.20
N ARG A 232 1.48 -1.39 -4.71
CA ARG A 232 0.17 -2.04 -4.61
C ARG A 232 -0.88 -1.13 -3.94
N HIS A 233 -2.08 -1.08 -4.49
CA HIS A 233 -3.25 -0.48 -3.88
C HIS A 233 -3.94 -1.51 -2.95
N ASP A 234 -3.49 -1.61 -1.70
CA ASP A 234 -4.10 -2.46 -0.67
C ASP A 234 -4.54 -1.67 0.59
N HIS A 235 -4.66 -2.36 1.73
CA HIS A 235 -5.09 -1.77 2.99
C HIS A 235 -4.15 -0.71 3.53
N GLU A 236 -2.85 -0.90 3.36
CA GLU A 236 -1.79 -0.04 3.88
C GLU A 236 -1.34 1.00 2.85
N TRP A 237 -1.92 1.01 1.63
CA TRP A 237 -1.61 2.01 0.58
C TRP A 237 -1.77 3.45 1.09
N LEU A 238 -2.83 3.73 1.86
CA LEU A 238 -3.05 5.04 2.49
C LEU A 238 -1.93 5.48 3.44
N VAL A 239 -1.17 4.54 4.01
CA VAL A 239 -0.02 4.85 4.87
C VAL A 239 1.23 5.08 4.03
N ARG A 240 1.42 4.27 2.96
CA ARG A 240 2.67 4.24 2.18
C ARG A 240 2.75 5.13 0.95
N HIS A 241 1.64 5.48 0.31
CA HIS A 241 1.65 6.30 -0.90
C HIS A 241 2.38 7.65 -0.70
N ARG A 242 2.41 8.19 0.53
CA ARG A 242 3.14 9.42 0.86
C ARG A 242 4.65 9.36 0.65
N TRP A 243 5.27 8.17 0.75
CA TRP A 243 6.71 8.00 0.48
C TRP A 243 6.93 7.38 -0.90
N VAL A 244 6.12 6.39 -1.29
CA VAL A 244 6.19 5.81 -2.65
C VAL A 244 5.94 6.89 -3.71
N GLY A 245 4.93 7.75 -3.54
CA GLY A 245 4.65 8.86 -4.47
C GLY A 245 5.69 9.98 -4.43
N ALA A 246 6.42 10.16 -3.33
CA ALA A 246 7.52 11.12 -3.24
C ALA A 246 8.77 10.63 -3.98
N ASP A 247 9.08 9.33 -3.87
CA ASP A 247 10.28 8.73 -4.48
C ASP A 247 10.05 8.20 -5.91
N GLN A 248 8.81 7.83 -6.25
CA GLN A 248 8.41 7.11 -7.48
C GLN A 248 7.21 7.78 -8.18
N GLY A 249 7.04 9.10 -8.08
CA GLY A 249 5.89 9.81 -8.67
C GLY A 249 5.69 9.55 -10.17
N SER A 250 6.78 9.37 -10.93
CA SER A 250 6.72 9.01 -12.36
C SER A 250 6.12 7.62 -12.61
N LEU A 251 6.35 6.64 -11.74
CA LEU A 251 5.76 5.30 -11.85
C LEU A 251 4.23 5.35 -11.72
N CYS A 252 3.71 6.28 -10.90
CA CYS A 252 2.26 6.49 -10.79
C CYS A 252 1.67 7.02 -12.11
N ALA A 253 2.41 7.90 -12.82
CA ALA A 253 1.95 8.55 -14.05
C ALA A 253 1.74 7.58 -15.24
N GLU A 254 2.34 6.39 -15.21
CA GLU A 254 2.07 5.31 -16.18
C GLU A 254 0.59 4.87 -16.16
N CYS A 255 -0.05 4.95 -14.98
CA CYS A 255 -1.42 4.47 -14.73
C CYS A 255 -2.41 5.59 -14.37
N HIS A 256 -1.95 6.65 -13.72
CA HIS A 256 -2.76 7.70 -13.09
C HIS A 256 -2.49 9.10 -13.66
N GLN A 257 -3.54 9.88 -13.85
CA GLN A 257 -3.42 11.29 -14.26
C GLN A 257 -3.19 12.18 -13.03
N GLU A 258 -2.64 13.37 -13.24
CA GLU A 258 -2.52 14.39 -12.18
C GLU A 258 -3.87 14.69 -11.50
N SER A 259 -4.98 14.62 -12.27
CA SER A 259 -6.33 14.75 -11.72
C SER A 259 -6.69 13.66 -10.72
N ASP A 260 -6.20 12.42 -10.87
CA ASP A 260 -6.48 11.33 -9.92
C ASP A 260 -5.83 11.62 -8.55
N CYS A 261 -4.65 12.25 -8.56
CA CYS A 261 -3.98 12.73 -7.36
C CYS A 261 -4.77 13.89 -6.74
N VAL A 262 -5.10 14.92 -7.52
CA VAL A 262 -5.82 16.10 -7.05
C VAL A 262 -7.20 15.75 -6.49
N ASP A 263 -7.98 14.92 -7.18
CA ASP A 263 -9.34 14.55 -6.76
C ASP A 263 -9.35 13.74 -5.46
N CYS A 264 -8.27 13.02 -5.13
CA CYS A 264 -8.12 12.37 -3.82
C CYS A 264 -7.66 13.36 -2.74
N HIS A 265 -6.73 14.26 -3.06
CA HIS A 265 -6.17 15.22 -2.09
C HIS A 265 -7.09 16.42 -1.79
N ASP A 266 -7.99 16.79 -2.70
CA ASP A 266 -9.02 17.81 -2.48
C ASP A 266 -10.34 17.24 -1.90
N GLY A 267 -10.45 15.92 -1.84
CA GLY A 267 -11.58 15.21 -1.22
C GLY A 267 -12.83 15.08 -2.10
N ARG A 268 -12.72 15.22 -3.43
CA ARG A 268 -13.77 14.77 -4.37
C ARG A 268 -13.94 13.26 -4.33
N VAL A 269 -12.84 12.52 -4.48
CA VAL A 269 -12.79 11.06 -4.32
C VAL A 269 -12.73 10.74 -2.83
N ARG A 270 -13.71 9.96 -2.36
CA ARG A 270 -13.87 9.61 -0.93
C ARG A 270 -13.85 8.09 -0.77
N PRO A 271 -12.66 7.47 -0.60
CA PRO A 271 -12.56 6.04 -0.40
C PRO A 271 -13.33 5.64 0.86
N ARG A 272 -14.22 4.63 0.75
CA ARG A 272 -15.03 4.12 1.89
C ARG A 272 -14.19 3.67 3.10
N ARG A 273 -12.90 3.39 2.89
CA ARG A 273 -11.89 3.09 3.90
C ARG A 273 -11.62 4.26 4.86
N VAL A 274 -11.66 5.50 4.36
CA VAL A 274 -11.49 6.74 5.15
C VAL A 274 -12.86 7.36 5.47
N HIS A 275 -13.82 7.20 4.54
CA HIS A 275 -15.17 7.75 4.62
C HIS A 275 -16.19 6.61 4.71
N PRO A 276 -16.26 5.89 5.85
CA PRO A 276 -17.19 4.78 6.01
C PRO A 276 -18.64 5.27 5.96
N GLY A 277 -19.54 4.46 5.39
CA GLY A 277 -20.95 4.84 5.21
C GLY A 277 -21.71 5.04 6.52
N ASP A 278 -21.21 4.45 7.61
CA ASP A 278 -21.70 4.54 8.98
C ASP A 278 -20.85 5.49 9.86
N TYR A 279 -20.15 6.47 9.26
CA TYR A 279 -19.35 7.46 10.01
C TYR A 279 -20.08 8.04 11.23
N LEU A 280 -21.39 8.34 11.11
CA LEU A 280 -22.18 8.90 12.22
C LEU A 280 -22.23 8.00 13.47
N THR A 281 -22.15 6.67 13.36
CA THR A 281 -22.15 5.75 14.51
C THR A 281 -20.75 5.49 15.05
N THR A 282 -19.72 5.54 14.20
CA THR A 282 -18.34 5.16 14.53
C THR A 282 -17.44 6.33 14.93
N HIS A 283 -17.69 7.54 14.41
CA HIS A 283 -16.76 8.68 14.55
C HIS A 283 -16.57 9.17 15.99
N VAL A 284 -17.50 8.93 16.91
CA VAL A 284 -17.35 9.33 18.33
C VAL A 284 -16.26 8.52 19.02
N ALA A 285 -16.19 7.22 18.77
CA ALA A 285 -15.15 6.35 19.34
C ALA A 285 -13.79 6.59 18.68
N GLN A 286 -13.80 6.96 17.40
CA GLN A 286 -12.64 7.36 16.59
C GLN A 286 -12.04 8.70 17.05
N ALA A 287 -12.85 9.76 17.16
CA ALA A 287 -12.43 11.09 17.61
C ALA A 287 -11.86 11.07 19.04
N ARG A 288 -12.42 10.24 19.94
CA ARG A 288 -11.87 10.03 21.30
C ARG A 288 -10.50 9.36 21.33
N ARG A 289 -10.08 8.69 20.25
CA ARG A 289 -8.80 7.97 20.13
C ARG A 289 -7.80 8.66 19.21
N ASP A 290 -8.14 9.81 18.61
CA ASP A 290 -7.38 10.46 17.53
C ASP A 290 -7.11 9.51 16.33
N GLN A 291 -8.10 8.65 16.01
CA GLN A 291 -8.00 7.61 14.97
C GLN A 291 -9.24 7.61 14.07
N PRO A 292 -9.14 7.78 12.74
CA PRO A 292 -7.97 8.25 12.01
C PRO A 292 -7.71 9.75 12.25
N ARG A 293 -6.52 10.24 11.88
CA ARG A 293 -6.19 11.66 11.90
C ARG A 293 -6.92 12.41 10.78
N CYS A 294 -8.22 12.64 10.94
CA CYS A 294 -9.02 13.43 9.99
C CYS A 294 -8.41 14.82 9.73
N THR A 295 -7.65 15.34 10.69
CA THR A 295 -6.88 16.59 10.63
C THR A 295 -5.78 16.64 9.57
N SER A 296 -5.41 15.53 8.93
CA SER A 296 -4.53 15.56 7.75
C SER A 296 -5.22 16.12 6.50
N CYS A 297 -6.56 16.10 6.45
CA CYS A 297 -7.36 16.54 5.29
C CYS A 297 -8.49 17.52 5.66
N HIS A 298 -8.95 17.54 6.91
CA HIS A 298 -10.08 18.36 7.38
C HIS A 298 -9.69 19.29 8.52
N GLU A 299 -10.03 20.57 8.39
CA GLU A 299 -9.87 21.55 9.46
C GLU A 299 -10.96 21.36 10.53
N THR A 300 -10.59 21.02 11.77
CA THR A 300 -11.52 20.72 12.87
C THR A 300 -12.44 21.89 13.21
N SER A 301 -11.89 23.10 13.23
CA SER A 301 -12.55 24.39 13.46
C SER A 301 -13.72 24.66 12.51
N ARG A 302 -13.65 24.13 11.28
CA ARG A 302 -14.63 24.33 10.23
C ARG A 302 -15.56 23.12 10.12
N PHE A 303 -15.02 21.95 9.80
CA PHE A 303 -15.82 20.78 9.46
C PHE A 303 -16.61 20.23 10.65
N CYS A 304 -15.93 19.96 11.77
CA CYS A 304 -16.56 19.35 12.95
C CYS A 304 -17.57 20.33 13.57
N THR A 305 -17.16 21.59 13.75
CA THR A 305 -18.00 22.60 14.40
C THR A 305 -19.21 23.00 13.54
N GLU A 306 -19.11 23.03 12.21
CA GLU A 306 -20.26 23.26 11.32
C GLU A 306 -21.27 22.10 11.40
N CYS A 307 -20.80 20.85 11.30
CA CYS A 307 -21.65 19.66 11.40
C CYS A 307 -22.35 19.59 12.77
N HIS A 308 -21.58 19.75 13.86
CA HIS A 308 -22.11 19.76 15.22
C HIS A 308 -23.05 20.94 15.47
N SER A 309 -22.81 22.11 14.89
CA SER A 309 -23.73 23.25 14.98
C SER A 309 -25.07 22.95 14.29
N ARG A 310 -25.05 22.42 13.05
CA ARG A 310 -26.25 22.00 12.31
C ARG A 310 -27.07 20.93 13.05
N LEU A 311 -26.39 20.02 13.76
CA LEU A 311 -27.02 18.96 14.56
C LEU A 311 -27.40 19.38 16.00
N GLY A 312 -27.19 20.65 16.39
CA GLY A 312 -27.54 21.13 17.73
C GLY A 312 -26.59 20.69 18.86
N LEU A 313 -25.40 20.19 18.51
CA LEU A 313 -24.41 19.59 19.41
C LEU A 313 -23.28 20.55 19.84
N SER A 314 -23.23 21.75 19.25
CA SER A 314 -22.28 22.83 19.60
C SER A 314 -23.02 24.03 20.20
N THR A 315 -22.34 24.83 21.03
CA THR A 315 -22.86 26.12 21.53
C THR A 315 -23.10 27.15 20.41
N MET A 316 -22.50 26.95 19.22
CA MET A 316 -22.76 27.79 18.05
C MET A 316 -24.13 27.54 17.39
N ALA A 317 -24.80 26.43 17.71
CA ALA A 317 -26.13 26.13 17.18
C ALA A 317 -27.17 27.16 17.65
N ALA A 318 -28.24 27.35 16.88
CA ALA A 318 -29.34 28.23 17.29
C ALA A 318 -30.02 27.69 18.57
N PRO A 319 -30.42 28.56 19.53
CA PRO A 319 -30.95 28.11 20.82
C PRO A 319 -32.10 27.09 20.74
N ALA A 320 -32.99 27.25 19.75
CA ALA A 320 -34.14 26.38 19.52
C ALA A 320 -33.80 24.93 19.11
N VAL A 321 -32.57 24.64 18.67
CA VAL A 321 -32.15 23.30 18.24
C VAL A 321 -31.06 22.68 19.12
N ARG A 322 -30.59 23.37 20.18
CA ARG A 322 -29.52 22.87 21.06
C ARG A 322 -29.96 21.64 21.86
N ALA A 323 -29.30 20.52 21.64
CA ALA A 323 -29.58 19.24 22.30
C ALA A 323 -28.59 18.93 23.43
N THR A 324 -28.50 19.83 24.41
CA THR A 324 -27.47 19.82 25.48
C THR A 324 -27.37 18.52 26.27
N SER A 325 -28.50 17.83 26.49
CA SER A 325 -28.61 16.58 27.25
C SER A 325 -28.20 15.31 26.49
N ARG A 326 -27.91 15.38 25.17
CA ARG A 326 -27.50 14.19 24.39
C ARG A 326 -26.03 13.82 24.58
N TYR A 327 -25.19 14.77 24.97
CA TYR A 327 -23.72 14.60 25.06
C TYR A 327 -23.13 14.95 26.43
N HIS A 328 -23.87 15.64 27.29
CA HIS A 328 -23.45 15.91 28.68
C HIS A 328 -24.38 15.21 29.67
N PRO A 329 -23.85 14.64 30.78
CA PRO A 329 -24.68 14.24 31.90
C PRO A 329 -25.36 15.48 32.53
N PRO A 330 -26.44 15.32 33.30
CA PRO A 330 -27.16 16.44 33.92
C PRO A 330 -26.22 17.37 34.70
N ASN A 331 -26.49 18.69 34.69
CA ASN A 331 -25.62 19.68 35.34
C ASN A 331 -25.33 19.37 36.82
N ALA A 332 -26.29 18.78 37.54
CA ALA A 332 -26.09 18.33 38.93
C ALA A 332 -24.96 17.29 39.08
N VAL A 333 -24.75 16.45 38.06
CA VAL A 333 -23.68 15.45 37.99
C VAL A 333 -22.39 16.05 37.41
N TRP A 334 -22.50 16.80 36.31
CA TRP A 334 -21.36 17.35 35.54
C TRP A 334 -20.61 18.50 36.25
N VAL A 335 -21.36 19.38 36.91
CA VAL A 335 -20.84 20.59 37.56
C VAL A 335 -20.60 20.39 39.05
N ARG A 336 -21.43 19.56 39.72
CA ARG A 336 -21.43 19.39 41.19
C ARG A 336 -21.37 17.93 41.67
N GLY A 337 -21.25 16.96 40.77
CA GLY A 337 -21.21 15.54 41.11
C GLY A 337 -19.80 14.93 41.07
N PRO A 338 -19.68 13.62 41.32
CA PRO A 338 -18.39 12.92 41.37
C PRO A 338 -17.69 12.80 40.00
N VAL A 339 -18.42 12.97 38.89
CA VAL A 339 -17.87 13.02 37.53
C VAL A 339 -17.67 14.49 37.15
N LEU A 340 -16.57 15.06 37.63
CA LEU A 340 -16.27 16.49 37.47
C LEU A 340 -15.81 16.83 36.04
N HIS A 341 -16.51 17.75 35.38
CA HIS A 341 -16.03 18.36 34.13
C HIS A 341 -14.61 18.94 34.27
N GLY A 342 -14.22 19.43 35.45
CA GLY A 342 -12.88 19.93 35.73
C GLY A 342 -11.79 18.84 35.77
N LEU A 343 -12.13 17.56 35.99
CA LEU A 343 -11.17 16.45 35.84
C LEU A 343 -10.98 16.10 34.35
N GLU A 344 -12.07 16.01 33.60
CA GLU A 344 -12.02 15.70 32.17
C GLU A 344 -11.41 16.84 31.34
N ALA A 345 -11.72 18.10 31.66
CA ALA A 345 -11.11 19.27 31.03
C ALA A 345 -9.59 19.34 31.27
N ARG A 346 -9.10 18.90 32.44
CA ARG A 346 -7.65 18.77 32.71
C ARG A 346 -6.99 17.62 31.95
N ARG A 347 -7.74 16.58 31.56
CA ARG A 347 -7.25 15.45 30.77
C ARG A 347 -7.23 15.74 29.27
N ALA A 348 -8.29 16.39 28.76
CA ALA A 348 -8.53 16.54 27.33
C ALA A 348 -9.29 17.83 26.99
N MET A 349 -8.79 19.00 27.39
CA MET A 349 -9.43 20.31 27.14
C MET A 349 -9.85 20.52 25.68
N ASN A 350 -9.03 20.05 24.72
CA ASN A 350 -9.30 20.15 23.28
C ASN A 350 -10.58 19.42 22.85
N ALA A 351 -10.97 18.34 23.55
CA ALA A 351 -12.22 17.64 23.28
C ALA A 351 -13.45 18.50 23.64
N CYS A 352 -13.35 19.34 24.67
CA CYS A 352 -14.39 20.31 25.00
C CYS A 352 -14.39 21.51 24.03
N ALA A 353 -13.20 22.01 23.67
CA ALA A 353 -13.02 23.14 22.74
C ALA A 353 -13.53 22.87 21.31
N SER A 354 -13.75 21.60 20.94
CA SER A 354 -14.38 21.23 19.66
C SER A 354 -15.86 21.66 19.54
N CYS A 355 -16.55 21.84 20.68
CA CYS A 355 -17.97 22.23 20.74
C CYS A 355 -18.22 23.56 21.48
N HIS A 356 -17.28 24.00 22.32
CA HIS A 356 -17.34 25.19 23.16
C HIS A 356 -16.24 26.20 22.79
N ALA A 357 -16.56 27.50 22.84
CA ALA A 357 -15.60 28.58 22.69
C ALA A 357 -15.08 29.09 24.04
N GLU A 358 -13.97 29.83 24.06
CA GLU A 358 -13.37 30.43 25.27
C GLU A 358 -14.40 31.21 26.13
N ARG A 359 -15.27 31.99 25.46
CA ARG A 359 -16.40 32.73 26.09
C ARG A 359 -17.40 31.85 26.85
N ASP A 360 -17.49 30.56 26.52
CA ASP A 360 -18.40 29.62 27.18
C ASP A 360 -17.79 29.17 28.52
N CYS A 361 -16.47 28.98 28.56
CA CYS A 361 -15.72 28.67 29.78
C CYS A 361 -15.67 29.87 30.75
N VAL A 362 -15.49 31.08 30.21
CA VAL A 362 -15.34 32.33 30.98
C VAL A 362 -16.59 32.65 31.82
N GLN A 363 -17.79 32.24 31.40
CA GLN A 363 -19.03 32.44 32.18
C GLN A 363 -18.95 31.85 33.60
N CYS A 364 -18.24 30.74 33.80
CA CYS A 364 -18.00 30.16 35.12
C CYS A 364 -16.59 30.44 35.65
N HIS A 365 -15.58 30.38 34.77
CA HIS A 365 -14.17 30.43 35.15
C HIS A 365 -13.51 31.83 35.09
N GLY A 366 -14.21 32.82 34.56
CA GLY A 366 -13.81 34.23 34.67
C GLY A 366 -13.84 34.70 36.12
N ALA A 367 -13.03 35.71 36.43
CA ALA A 367 -13.02 36.38 37.72
C ALA A 367 -14.41 36.95 38.06
N LEU A 368 -14.69 37.16 39.35
CA LEU A 368 -15.94 37.79 39.79
C LEU A 368 -16.14 39.14 39.08
N GLY A 369 -17.31 39.32 38.47
CA GLY A 369 -17.64 40.46 37.60
C GLY A 369 -17.48 40.19 36.09
N ILE A 370 -16.79 39.10 35.71
CA ILE A 370 -16.67 38.59 34.33
C ILE A 370 -17.34 37.21 34.22
N GLY A 371 -17.17 36.37 35.25
CA GLY A 371 -17.82 35.07 35.40
C GLY A 371 -18.14 34.75 36.85
N ALA A 372 -18.48 33.49 37.12
CA ALA A 372 -18.85 33.01 38.46
C ALA A 372 -17.69 32.88 39.46
N GLY A 373 -16.46 33.25 39.10
CA GLY A 373 -15.29 33.24 39.99
C GLY A 373 -14.67 31.86 40.26
N VAL A 374 -15.05 30.83 39.52
CA VAL A 374 -14.56 29.45 39.73
C VAL A 374 -13.16 29.30 39.13
N SER A 375 -12.10 29.38 39.94
CA SER A 375 -10.72 29.30 39.44
C SER A 375 -10.47 28.06 38.56
N PRO A 376 -10.06 28.22 37.28
CA PRO A 376 -9.66 27.11 36.41
C PRO A 376 -8.23 26.62 36.70
N HIS A 377 -7.46 27.41 37.44
CA HIS A 377 -6.05 27.14 37.73
C HIS A 377 -5.86 25.95 38.69
N PRO A 378 -4.77 25.17 38.55
CA PRO A 378 -4.46 24.09 39.49
C PRO A 378 -4.09 24.65 40.88
N PRO A 379 -4.17 23.83 41.94
CA PRO A 379 -3.67 24.19 43.27
C PRO A 379 -2.22 24.69 43.21
N GLY A 380 -1.91 25.76 43.94
CA GLY A 380 -0.57 26.35 43.98
C GLY A 380 -0.20 27.30 42.83
N PHE A 381 -1.05 27.47 41.80
CA PHE A 381 -0.77 28.33 40.64
C PHE A 381 -0.45 29.80 40.99
N ALA A 382 -0.90 30.30 42.16
CA ALA A 382 -0.55 31.64 42.64
C ALA A 382 0.98 31.89 42.62
N ALA A 383 1.79 30.88 42.97
CA ALA A 383 3.24 30.98 42.98
C ALA A 383 3.89 31.19 41.59
N SER A 384 3.20 30.89 40.50
CA SER A 384 3.65 31.12 39.11
C SER A 384 2.82 32.18 38.36
N CYS A 385 1.84 32.81 39.04
CA CYS A 385 0.91 33.80 38.49
C CYS A 385 1.63 34.93 37.75
N LEU A 386 2.62 35.56 38.39
CA LEU A 386 3.35 36.71 37.84
C LEU A 386 4.19 36.33 36.61
N GLY A 387 4.77 35.12 36.61
CA GLY A 387 5.55 34.57 35.49
C GLY A 387 4.66 34.25 34.29
N ALA A 388 3.54 33.57 34.51
CA ALA A 388 2.56 33.26 33.47
C ALA A 388 1.95 34.53 32.84
N LEU A 389 1.58 35.51 33.68
CA LEU A 389 1.07 36.81 33.25
C LEU A 389 2.09 37.59 32.41
N SER A 390 3.37 37.53 32.79
CA SER A 390 4.46 38.19 32.04
C SER A 390 4.77 37.48 30.72
N GLY A 391 4.59 36.15 30.65
CA GLY A 391 4.78 35.36 29.43
C GLY A 391 3.65 35.49 28.40
N ASN A 392 2.38 35.59 28.84
CA ASN A 392 1.25 35.76 27.93
C ASN A 392 0.09 36.57 28.56
N ALA A 393 0.29 37.87 28.69
CA ALA A 393 -0.70 38.80 29.25
C ALA A 393 -2.04 38.82 28.49
N ARG A 394 -2.06 38.48 27.19
CA ARG A 394 -3.29 38.40 26.39
C ARG A 394 -4.19 37.25 26.87
N ALA A 395 -3.63 36.07 27.15
CA ALA A 395 -4.41 34.92 27.63
C ALA A 395 -5.07 35.17 29.00
N CYS A 396 -4.42 35.95 29.88
CA CYS A 396 -5.03 36.33 31.15
C CYS A 396 -6.20 37.31 31.00
N ARG A 397 -6.21 38.14 29.95
CA ARG A 397 -7.18 39.24 29.79
C ARG A 397 -8.61 38.74 29.64
N THR A 398 -8.86 37.65 28.92
CA THR A 398 -10.23 37.14 28.70
C THR A 398 -10.92 36.75 30.00
N CYS A 399 -10.18 36.19 30.96
CA CYS A 399 -10.71 35.72 32.24
C CYS A 399 -10.68 36.79 33.34
N HIS A 400 -9.76 37.75 33.29
CA HIS A 400 -9.53 38.72 34.37
C HIS A 400 -9.85 40.18 34.04
N GLY A 401 -9.93 40.54 32.76
CA GLY A 401 -10.24 41.89 32.29
C GLY A 401 -9.11 42.88 32.56
N ASP A 402 -9.06 43.39 33.79
CA ASP A 402 -8.01 44.31 34.25
C ASP A 402 -6.72 43.53 34.57
N LEU A 403 -5.73 43.72 33.72
CA LEU A 403 -4.42 43.08 33.85
C LEU A 403 -3.52 43.76 34.90
N GLU A 404 -3.76 45.03 35.24
CA GLU A 404 -2.94 45.75 36.22
C GLU A 404 -3.40 45.39 37.63
N ALA A 405 -4.72 45.37 37.87
CA ALA A 405 -5.28 44.80 39.09
C ALA A 405 -4.91 43.31 39.27
N LEU A 406 -4.84 42.53 38.17
CA LEU A 406 -4.33 41.16 38.22
C LEU A 406 -2.84 41.11 38.57
N ARG A 407 -2.01 42.00 38.03
CA ARG A 407 -0.57 42.04 38.29
C ARG A 407 -0.27 42.28 39.77
N MET A 408 -0.98 43.23 40.38
CA MET A 408 -0.94 43.49 41.82
C MET A 408 -1.34 42.25 42.64
N ARG A 409 -2.36 41.51 42.21
CA ARG A 409 -2.80 40.25 42.85
C ARG A 409 -1.87 39.05 42.64
N CYS A 410 -1.07 39.03 41.58
CA CYS A 410 -0.08 37.99 41.32
C CYS A 410 1.24 38.22 42.10
N GLY A 411 1.44 39.42 42.66
CA GLY A 411 2.69 39.83 43.32
C GLY A 411 2.58 40.08 44.83
N GLY A 412 1.45 39.72 45.44
CA GLY A 412 1.18 39.83 46.89
C GLY A 412 0.95 38.47 47.54
#